data_AF-A0A4Q1FGG1-F1
#
_entry.id   AF-A0A4Q1FGG1-F1
#
_cell.length_a   1.000
_cell.length_b   1.000
_cell.length_c   1.000
_cell.angle_alpha   90.00
_cell.angle_beta   90.00
_cell.angle_gamma   90.00
#
_symmetry.space_group_name_H-M   'P 1'
#
loop_
_entity.id
_entity.type
_entity.pdbx_description
1 polymer ?
#
loop_
_entity_poly.entity_id
_entity_poly.type
_entity_poly.pdbx_seq_one_letter_code
_entity_poly.pdbx_strand_id
1 'polypeptide(L)'
;MELRRFISSNVVSKLNKFYFENDALLIKGIDVSIGTVLMGLYNKAEESGFYKDIVSLIEDDSTFYQEVDFNSGRILSVDDCYRIEGNVLLKEIFTNKKGRISEMISNEVGIKSETAREILNFSALLVISYLKNNLQLLDSLKLLLEEQKRDILNSIQPGIKIILGFSCYENVEDKNQNIGRSIFTLFGHNFFAF
;
A
#
# COMPACT_ATOMS: atom_id res chain seq x y z
N MET A 1 -5.15 7.41 5.76
CA MET A 1 -5.84 6.94 4.52
C MET A 1 -6.39 5.55 4.76
N GLU A 2 -7.58 5.19 4.24
CA GLU A 2 -8.22 3.88 4.47
C GLU A 2 -8.15 2.97 3.23
N LEU A 3 -6.95 2.58 2.81
CA LEU A 3 -6.77 1.74 1.61
C LEU A 3 -7.15 0.26 1.85
N ARG A 4 -7.06 -0.21 3.09
CA ARG A 4 -7.34 -1.62 3.44
C ARG A 4 -8.78 -2.03 3.15
N ARG A 5 -9.75 -1.11 3.23
CA ARG A 5 -11.17 -1.40 2.99
C ARG A 5 -11.45 -1.89 1.56
N PHE A 6 -10.59 -1.54 0.61
CA PHE A 6 -10.65 -1.99 -0.78
C PHE A 6 -10.23 -3.46 -0.95
N ILE A 7 -9.48 -4.01 0.01
CA ILE A 7 -8.97 -5.39 -0.01
C ILE A 7 -10.00 -6.34 0.62
N SER A 8 -11.06 -6.62 -0.14
CA SER A 8 -12.09 -7.58 0.27
C SER A 8 -11.61 -9.03 0.17
N SER A 9 -12.34 -9.96 0.81
CA SER A 9 -12.09 -11.41 0.67
C SER A 9 -12.13 -11.88 -0.79
N ASN A 10 -12.95 -11.24 -1.64
CA ASN A 10 -13.01 -11.56 -3.06
C ASN A 10 -11.71 -11.18 -3.80
N VAL A 11 -11.11 -10.04 -3.45
CA VAL A 11 -9.81 -9.60 -4.01
C VAL A 11 -8.73 -10.59 -3.62
N VAL A 12 -8.67 -10.94 -2.32
CA VAL A 12 -7.70 -11.93 -1.80
C VAL A 12 -7.88 -13.28 -2.47
N SER A 13 -9.12 -13.77 -2.57
CA SER A 13 -9.42 -15.06 -3.22
C SER A 13 -9.04 -15.06 -4.71
N LYS A 14 -9.30 -13.98 -5.45
CA LYS A 14 -8.87 -13.86 -6.85
C LYS A 14 -7.36 -13.87 -6.98
N LEU A 15 -6.64 -13.05 -6.21
CA LEU A 15 -5.18 -13.04 -6.21
C LEU A 15 -4.62 -14.41 -5.83
N ASN A 16 -5.23 -15.09 -4.84
CA ASN A 16 -4.79 -16.41 -4.46
C ASN A 16 -4.99 -17.46 -5.57
N LYS A 17 -6.04 -17.36 -6.38
CA LYS A 17 -6.20 -18.24 -7.56
C LYS A 17 -5.09 -18.07 -8.60
N PHE A 18 -4.48 -16.89 -8.69
CA PHE A 18 -3.36 -16.65 -9.59
C PHE A 18 -2.02 -17.14 -9.02
N TYR A 19 -1.82 -16.96 -7.71
CA TYR A 19 -0.50 -17.11 -7.10
C TYR A 19 -0.35 -18.35 -6.20
N PHE A 20 -1.44 -18.97 -5.77
CA PHE A 20 -1.44 -20.17 -4.92
C PHE A 20 -0.62 -19.98 -3.63
N GLU A 21 -0.88 -18.88 -2.93
CA GLU A 21 -0.25 -18.51 -1.67
C GLU A 21 -1.15 -18.83 -0.48
N ASN A 22 -0.59 -18.78 0.72
CA ASN A 22 -1.42 -18.78 1.93
C ASN A 22 -2.17 -17.43 2.05
N ASP A 23 -3.50 -17.46 2.26
CA ASP A 23 -4.32 -16.25 2.36
C ASP A 23 -3.80 -15.23 3.38
N ALA A 24 -3.33 -15.70 4.55
CA ALA A 24 -2.81 -14.82 5.59
C ALA A 24 -1.49 -14.16 5.19
N LEU A 25 -0.61 -14.91 4.51
CA LEU A 25 0.65 -14.36 3.99
C LEU A 25 0.40 -13.41 2.83
N LEU A 26 -0.57 -13.70 1.96
CA LEU A 26 -0.97 -12.82 0.87
C LEU A 26 -1.55 -11.49 1.39
N ILE A 27 -2.45 -11.56 2.36
CA ILE A 27 -2.99 -10.37 3.04
C ILE A 27 -1.87 -9.54 3.66
N LYS A 28 -0.97 -10.18 4.44
CA LYS A 28 0.18 -9.52 5.05
C LYS A 28 1.07 -8.87 3.98
N GLY A 29 1.34 -9.57 2.88
CA GLY A 29 2.13 -9.06 1.77
C GLY A 29 1.52 -7.82 1.13
N ILE A 30 0.20 -7.79 0.94
CA ILE A 30 -0.52 -6.62 0.42
C ILE A 30 -0.38 -5.44 1.39
N ASP A 31 -0.59 -5.67 2.70
CA ASP A 31 -0.49 -4.60 3.70
C ASP A 31 0.92 -4.00 3.76
N VAL A 32 1.95 -4.85 3.73
CA VAL A 32 3.35 -4.44 3.65
C VAL A 32 3.63 -3.66 2.37
N SER A 33 3.10 -4.12 1.24
CA SER A 33 3.30 -3.48 -0.07
C SER A 33 2.65 -2.09 -0.12
N ILE A 34 1.43 -1.93 0.42
CA ILE A 34 0.77 -0.64 0.54
C ILE A 34 1.63 0.30 1.40
N GLY A 35 2.06 -0.13 2.58
CA GLY A 35 2.91 0.69 3.45
C GLY A 35 4.21 1.10 2.77
N THR A 36 4.85 0.16 2.06
CA THR A 36 6.07 0.38 1.30
C THR A 36 5.89 1.45 0.24
N VAL A 37 4.79 1.40 -0.52
CA VAL A 37 4.45 2.42 -1.53
C VAL A 37 4.23 3.79 -0.89
N LEU A 38 3.47 3.86 0.21
CA LEU A 38 3.21 5.12 0.92
C LEU A 38 4.51 5.79 1.42
N MET A 39 5.45 5.00 1.96
CA MET A 39 6.76 5.51 2.36
C MET A 39 7.67 5.83 1.18
N GLY A 40 7.51 5.15 0.05
CA GLY A 40 8.14 5.53 -1.21
C GLY A 40 7.68 6.91 -1.69
N LEU A 41 6.37 7.16 -1.66
CA LEU A 41 5.79 8.47 -1.99
C LEU A 41 6.29 9.56 -1.04
N TYR A 42 6.34 9.26 0.26
CA TYR A 42 6.89 10.17 1.26
C TYR A 42 8.33 10.58 0.94
N ASN A 43 9.19 9.62 0.57
CA ASN A 43 10.59 9.91 0.21
C ASN A 43 10.75 10.78 -1.04
N LYS A 44 9.72 10.82 -1.89
CA LYS A 44 9.66 11.63 -3.11
C LYS A 44 8.94 12.96 -2.92
N ALA A 45 8.44 13.25 -1.71
CA ALA A 45 7.59 14.41 -1.44
C ALA A 45 8.26 15.78 -1.66
N GLU A 46 9.60 15.84 -1.62
CA GLU A 46 10.35 17.08 -1.86
C GLU A 46 10.56 17.35 -3.37
N GLU A 47 10.32 16.37 -4.24
CA GLU A 47 10.42 16.53 -5.68
C GLU A 47 9.21 17.35 -6.17
N SER A 48 9.47 18.59 -6.60
CA SER A 48 8.41 19.50 -7.05
C SER A 48 7.63 18.88 -8.21
N GLY A 49 6.29 18.88 -8.10
CA GLY A 49 5.41 18.33 -9.13
C GLY A 49 5.18 16.82 -9.06
N PHE A 50 6.02 16.06 -8.34
CA PHE A 50 6.02 14.60 -8.35
C PHE A 50 4.65 13.97 -8.11
N TYR A 51 3.89 14.45 -7.10
CA TYR A 51 2.56 13.90 -6.82
C TYR A 51 1.55 14.12 -7.94
N LYS A 52 1.64 15.24 -8.67
CA LYS A 52 0.76 15.51 -9.82
C LYS A 52 1.17 14.66 -11.01
N ASP A 53 2.48 14.54 -11.23
CA ASP A 53 3.02 13.76 -12.33
C ASP A 53 2.68 12.27 -12.17
N ILE A 54 2.86 11.70 -10.97
CA ILE A 54 2.60 10.28 -10.75
C ILE A 54 1.12 9.90 -10.87
N VAL A 55 0.18 10.74 -10.43
CA VAL A 55 -1.25 10.46 -10.62
C VAL A 55 -1.66 10.60 -12.09
N SER A 56 -0.97 11.45 -12.85
CA SER A 56 -1.23 11.64 -14.29
C SER A 56 -0.83 10.43 -15.14
N LEU A 57 0.01 9.55 -14.61
CA LEU A 57 0.38 8.28 -15.26
C LEU A 57 -0.75 7.26 -15.29
N ILE A 58 -1.80 7.45 -14.48
CA ILE A 58 -3.01 6.65 -14.59
C ILE A 58 -3.91 7.36 -15.60
N GLU A 59 -4.19 6.72 -16.71
CA GLU A 59 -5.12 7.22 -17.74
C GLU A 59 -6.57 7.11 -17.24
N ASP A 60 -7.49 7.92 -17.78
CA ASP A 60 -8.92 7.89 -17.36
C ASP A 60 -9.63 6.61 -17.83
N ASP A 61 -9.09 5.97 -18.87
CA ASP A 61 -9.49 4.69 -19.43
C ASP A 61 -8.65 3.50 -18.93
N SER A 62 -7.81 3.70 -17.90
CA SER A 62 -7.12 2.61 -17.19
C SER A 62 -8.13 1.55 -16.74
N THR A 63 -7.86 0.30 -17.12
CA THR A 63 -8.74 -0.84 -16.79
C THR A 63 -8.88 -0.96 -15.28
N PHE A 64 -7.77 -0.89 -14.53
CA PHE A 64 -7.82 -0.96 -13.08
C PHE A 64 -8.62 0.20 -12.47
N TYR A 65 -8.42 1.43 -12.94
CA TYR A 65 -9.10 2.60 -12.39
C TYR A 65 -10.63 2.50 -12.54
N GLN A 66 -11.11 1.97 -13.66
CA GLN A 66 -12.53 1.74 -13.91
C GLN A 66 -13.13 0.60 -13.06
N GLU A 67 -12.31 -0.35 -12.63
CA GLU A 67 -12.73 -1.48 -11.79
C GLU A 67 -12.81 -1.15 -10.30
N VAL A 68 -12.42 0.07 -9.89
CA VAL A 68 -12.50 0.51 -8.50
C VAL A 68 -13.71 1.41 -8.28
N ASP A 69 -14.63 0.96 -7.44
CA ASP A 69 -15.67 1.81 -6.89
C ASP A 69 -15.14 2.53 -5.64
N PHE A 70 -14.64 3.75 -5.83
CA PHE A 70 -14.09 4.58 -4.76
C PHE A 70 -15.13 5.02 -3.72
N ASN A 71 -16.40 5.13 -4.11
CA ASN A 71 -17.48 5.55 -3.22
C ASN A 71 -17.83 4.44 -2.23
N SER A 72 -17.97 3.21 -2.72
CA SER A 72 -18.22 2.06 -1.84
C SER A 72 -16.95 1.47 -1.23
N GLY A 73 -15.77 1.90 -1.68
CA GLY A 73 -14.49 1.43 -1.18
C GLY A 73 -14.20 0.00 -1.61
N ARG A 74 -14.58 -0.40 -2.83
CA ARG A 74 -14.54 -1.79 -3.30
C ARG A 74 -13.87 -1.90 -4.65
N ILE A 75 -13.16 -3.00 -4.85
CA ILE A 75 -12.62 -3.41 -6.15
C ILE A 75 -13.59 -4.42 -6.76
N LEU A 76 -14.14 -4.11 -7.93
CA LEU A 76 -15.18 -4.89 -8.62
C LEU A 76 -14.58 -6.09 -9.34
N SER A 77 -13.47 -5.89 -10.05
CA SER A 77 -12.65 -6.97 -10.61
C SER A 77 -11.16 -6.73 -10.34
N VAL A 78 -10.40 -7.82 -10.41
CA VAL A 78 -8.95 -7.80 -10.26
C VAL A 78 -8.43 -8.57 -11.46
N ASP A 79 -8.34 -7.85 -12.56
CA ASP A 79 -7.75 -8.35 -13.79
C ASP A 79 -6.22 -8.18 -13.72
N ASP A 80 -5.46 -8.82 -14.60
CA ASP A 80 -3.99 -8.83 -14.53
C ASP A 80 -3.32 -7.55 -15.08
N CYS A 81 -4.12 -6.49 -15.33
CA CYS A 81 -3.67 -5.17 -15.77
C CYS A 81 -2.63 -4.54 -14.83
N TYR A 82 -2.71 -4.83 -13.52
CA TYR A 82 -1.76 -4.32 -12.53
C TYR A 82 -0.31 -4.72 -12.83
N ARG A 83 -0.08 -5.84 -13.52
CA ARG A 83 1.27 -6.32 -13.86
C ARG A 83 2.03 -5.32 -14.74
N ILE A 84 1.31 -4.63 -15.62
CA ILE A 84 1.86 -3.65 -16.57
C ILE A 84 1.76 -2.25 -15.98
N GLU A 85 0.54 -1.82 -15.61
CA GLU A 85 0.26 -0.45 -15.16
C GLU A 85 1.00 -0.12 -13.85
N GLY A 86 0.97 -1.03 -12.87
CA GLY A 86 1.66 -0.82 -11.59
C GLY A 86 3.18 -0.77 -11.70
N ASN A 87 3.76 -1.42 -12.70
CA ASN A 87 5.21 -1.42 -12.91
C ASN A 87 5.74 -0.03 -13.29
N VAL A 88 4.98 0.75 -14.05
CA VAL A 88 5.36 2.12 -14.43
C VAL A 88 5.43 3.00 -13.19
N LEU A 89 4.41 2.94 -12.34
CA LEU A 89 4.34 3.71 -11.09
C LEU A 89 5.52 3.39 -10.16
N LEU A 90 5.84 2.11 -9.97
CA LEU A 90 6.93 1.70 -9.11
C LEU A 90 8.31 2.16 -9.60
N LYS A 91 8.51 2.35 -10.91
CA LYS A 91 9.76 2.90 -11.45
C LYS A 91 9.92 4.36 -11.05
N GLU A 92 8.85 5.14 -11.04
CA GLU A 92 8.91 6.53 -10.57
C GLU A 92 9.12 6.62 -9.06
N ILE A 93 8.44 5.76 -8.28
CA ILE A 93 8.54 5.78 -6.82
C ILE A 93 9.90 5.29 -6.33
N PHE A 94 10.39 4.17 -6.86
CA PHE A 94 11.58 3.48 -6.31
C PHE A 94 12.80 3.50 -7.22
N THR A 95 12.68 4.02 -8.45
CA THR A 95 13.76 4.09 -9.44
C THR A 95 14.42 2.71 -9.62
N ASN A 96 15.64 2.52 -9.11
CA ASN A 96 16.43 1.29 -9.23
C ASN A 96 16.26 0.32 -8.06
N LYS A 97 15.51 0.68 -7.01
CA LYS A 97 15.33 -0.14 -5.80
C LYS A 97 14.17 -1.14 -5.90
N LYS A 98 13.31 -1.03 -6.92
CA LYS A 98 12.11 -1.88 -7.06
C LYS A 98 12.40 -3.37 -6.87
N GLY A 99 13.38 -3.92 -7.59
CA GLY A 99 13.72 -5.36 -7.53
C GLY A 99 14.09 -5.80 -6.12
N ARG A 100 14.97 -5.03 -5.46
CA ARG A 100 15.40 -5.28 -4.08
C ARG A 100 14.24 -5.19 -3.08
N ILE A 101 13.31 -4.26 -3.30
CA ILE A 101 12.11 -4.12 -2.46
C ILE A 101 11.22 -5.36 -2.60
N SER A 102 10.92 -5.81 -3.82
CA SER A 102 10.10 -7.00 -4.04
C SER A 102 10.74 -8.28 -3.49
N GLU A 103 12.07 -8.43 -3.63
CA GLU A 103 12.81 -9.53 -3.02
C GLU A 103 12.74 -9.48 -1.49
N MET A 104 12.88 -8.29 -0.90
CA MET A 104 12.79 -8.13 0.53
C MET A 104 11.38 -8.44 1.06
N ILE A 105 10.32 -8.02 0.37
CA ILE A 105 8.94 -8.39 0.69
C ILE A 105 8.77 -9.90 0.64
N SER A 106 9.27 -10.56 -0.41
CA SER A 106 9.23 -12.02 -0.55
C SER A 106 9.86 -12.72 0.65
N ASN A 107 11.07 -12.30 1.04
CA ASN A 107 11.83 -12.91 2.14
C ASN A 107 11.18 -12.66 3.51
N GLU A 108 10.77 -11.43 3.79
CA GLU A 108 10.26 -11.00 5.10
C GLU A 108 8.81 -11.47 5.35
N VAL A 109 8.02 -11.61 4.29
CA VAL A 109 6.64 -12.10 4.37
C VAL A 109 6.59 -13.62 4.25
N GLY A 110 7.50 -14.24 3.49
CA GLY A 110 7.52 -15.68 3.23
C GLY A 110 6.61 -16.11 2.08
N ILE A 111 6.51 -15.27 1.04
CA ILE A 111 5.76 -15.55 -0.20
C ILE A 111 6.72 -15.65 -1.39
N LYS A 112 6.28 -16.24 -2.50
CA LYS A 112 7.12 -16.35 -3.70
C LYS A 112 7.49 -14.97 -4.24
N SER A 113 8.68 -14.86 -4.83
CA SER A 113 9.20 -13.57 -5.32
C SER A 113 8.37 -13.00 -6.47
N GLU A 114 7.82 -13.88 -7.32
CA GLU A 114 6.83 -13.50 -8.34
C GLU A 114 5.59 -12.87 -7.70
N THR A 115 5.00 -13.50 -6.68
CA THR A 115 3.85 -12.98 -5.93
C THR A 115 4.19 -11.61 -5.34
N ALA A 116 5.32 -11.49 -4.65
CA ALA A 116 5.75 -10.24 -4.01
C ALA A 116 5.87 -9.08 -5.01
N ARG A 117 6.39 -9.35 -6.22
CA ARG A 117 6.46 -8.36 -7.29
C ARG A 117 5.07 -7.92 -7.73
N GLU A 118 4.15 -8.87 -7.90
CA GLU A 118 2.81 -8.59 -8.41
C GLU A 118 1.92 -7.89 -7.40
N ILE A 119 1.97 -8.25 -6.12
CA ILE A 119 1.24 -7.53 -5.07
C ILE A 119 1.79 -6.11 -4.86
N LEU A 120 3.09 -5.90 -5.09
CA LEU A 120 3.68 -4.56 -5.02
C LEU A 120 3.20 -3.69 -6.19
N ASN A 121 3.11 -4.27 -7.41
CA ASN A 121 2.52 -3.61 -8.57
C ASN A 121 1.05 -3.23 -8.30
N PHE A 122 0.25 -4.19 -7.83
CA PHE A 122 -1.15 -3.99 -7.45
C PHE A 122 -1.30 -2.90 -6.37
N SER A 123 -0.46 -2.93 -5.34
CA SER A 123 -0.53 -1.96 -4.24
C SER A 123 -0.18 -0.55 -4.70
N ALA A 124 0.81 -0.40 -5.59
CA ALA A 124 1.11 0.89 -6.20
C ALA A 124 -0.08 1.43 -6.98
N LEU A 125 -0.67 0.59 -7.83
CA LEU A 125 -1.81 0.98 -8.63
C LEU A 125 -2.99 1.40 -7.76
N LEU A 126 -3.34 0.62 -6.73
CA LEU A 126 -4.39 0.96 -5.77
C LEU A 126 -4.15 2.31 -5.07
N VAL A 127 -2.93 2.54 -4.57
CA VAL A 127 -2.59 3.80 -3.87
C VAL A 127 -2.71 4.98 -4.82
N ILE A 128 -2.11 4.92 -6.00
CA ILE A 128 -2.10 6.04 -6.95
C ILE A 128 -3.49 6.27 -7.54
N SER A 129 -4.26 5.21 -7.82
CA SER A 129 -5.66 5.32 -8.23
C SER A 129 -6.51 6.00 -7.17
N TYR A 130 -6.32 5.66 -5.89
CA TYR A 130 -6.99 6.34 -4.79
C TYR A 130 -6.64 7.83 -4.73
N LEU A 131 -5.36 8.18 -4.92
CA LEU A 131 -4.92 9.58 -4.94
C LEU A 131 -5.47 10.33 -6.16
N LYS A 132 -5.51 9.70 -7.34
CA LYS A 132 -6.14 10.25 -8.54
C LYS A 132 -7.61 10.57 -8.32
N ASN A 133 -8.36 9.69 -7.65
CA ASN A 133 -9.76 9.96 -7.31
C ASN A 133 -9.92 11.06 -6.24
N ASN A 134 -8.85 11.41 -5.52
CA ASN A 134 -8.88 12.37 -4.42
C ASN A 134 -7.81 13.46 -4.61
N LEU A 135 -7.82 14.14 -5.76
CA LEU A 135 -6.79 15.12 -6.13
C LEU A 135 -6.56 16.21 -5.07
N GLN A 136 -7.60 16.60 -4.32
CA GLN A 136 -7.49 17.55 -3.21
C GLN A 136 -6.56 17.08 -2.07
N LEU A 137 -6.31 15.77 -1.95
CA LEU A 137 -5.38 15.24 -0.95
C LEU A 137 -3.92 15.46 -1.34
N LEU A 138 -3.60 15.68 -2.63
CA LEU A 138 -2.21 15.77 -3.08
C LEU A 138 -1.46 16.92 -2.40
N ASP A 139 -2.12 18.05 -2.20
CA ASP A 139 -1.51 19.23 -1.57
C ASP A 139 -1.17 19.01 -0.09
N SER A 140 -1.88 18.10 0.59
CA SER A 140 -1.66 17.75 2.01
C SER A 140 -1.03 16.37 2.21
N LEU A 141 -0.74 15.64 1.13
CA LEU A 141 -0.33 14.23 1.19
C LEU A 141 0.93 14.03 2.03
N LYS A 142 1.93 14.89 1.88
CA LYS A 142 3.17 14.82 2.68
C LYS A 142 2.87 14.95 4.17
N LEU A 143 2.04 15.91 4.56
CA LEU A 143 1.66 16.13 5.96
C LEU A 143 0.89 14.92 6.51
N LEU A 144 -0.07 14.39 5.74
CA LEU A 144 -0.82 13.19 6.11
C LEU A 144 0.07 11.95 6.26
N LEU A 145 1.07 11.81 5.40
CA LEU A 145 2.06 10.73 5.47
C LEU A 145 3.00 10.91 6.66
N GLU A 146 3.38 12.14 7.01
CA GLU A 146 4.17 12.43 8.22
C GLU A 146 3.39 12.06 9.49
N GLU A 147 2.12 12.44 9.59
CA GLU A 147 1.25 12.11 10.72
C GLU A 147 1.06 10.59 10.89
N GLN A 148 1.00 9.85 9.77
CA GLN A 148 0.83 8.39 9.75
C GLN A 148 2.16 7.62 9.67
N LYS A 149 3.30 8.31 9.57
CA LYS A 149 4.61 7.72 9.26
C LYS A 149 4.96 6.60 10.21
N ARG A 150 4.79 6.83 11.52
CA ARG A 150 5.08 5.85 12.57
C ARG A 150 4.27 4.56 12.40
N ASP A 151 2.97 4.69 12.19
CA ASP A 151 2.08 3.53 12.06
C ASP A 151 2.35 2.76 10.76
N ILE A 152 2.65 3.47 9.67
CA ILE A 152 3.04 2.85 8.39
C ILE A 152 4.39 2.15 8.51
N LEU A 153 5.40 2.79 9.13
CA LEU A 153 6.68 2.14 9.35
C LEU A 153 6.55 0.93 10.27
N ASN A 154 5.65 0.93 11.24
CA ASN A 154 5.41 -0.23 12.10
C ASN A 154 4.76 -1.42 11.37
N SER A 155 4.06 -1.20 10.25
CA SER A 155 3.45 -2.28 9.46
C SER A 155 4.42 -2.92 8.44
N ILE A 156 5.57 -2.30 8.20
CA ILE A 156 6.59 -2.75 7.24
C ILE A 156 7.74 -3.48 7.97
N GLN A 157 8.31 -4.52 7.37
CA GLN A 157 9.42 -5.25 7.97
C GLN A 157 10.75 -4.48 7.93
N PRO A 158 11.66 -4.69 8.91
CA PRO A 158 12.90 -3.92 9.04
C PRO A 158 13.77 -3.87 7.77
N GLY A 159 13.92 -4.99 7.04
CA GLY A 159 14.71 -5.02 5.82
C GLY A 159 14.21 -4.03 4.75
N ILE A 160 12.90 -3.84 4.64
CA ILE A 160 12.29 -2.90 3.71
C ILE A 160 12.52 -1.46 4.17
N LYS A 161 12.37 -1.17 5.47
CA LYS A 161 12.65 0.17 6.05
C LYS A 161 14.06 0.64 5.70
N ILE A 162 15.04 -0.25 5.84
CA ILE A 162 16.45 0.03 5.54
C ILE A 162 16.63 0.37 4.05
N ILE A 163 16.01 -0.39 3.14
CA ILE A 163 16.10 -0.13 1.69
C ILE A 163 15.51 1.25 1.34
N LEU A 164 14.42 1.62 2.02
CA LEU A 164 13.75 2.91 1.91
C LEU A 164 14.54 4.05 2.59
N GLY A 165 15.59 3.76 3.35
CA GLY A 165 16.43 4.77 4.02
C GLY A 165 15.97 5.17 5.41
N PHE A 166 15.04 4.44 6.01
CA PHE A 166 14.60 4.66 7.40
C PHE A 166 15.44 3.83 8.38
N SER A 167 15.67 4.38 9.56
CA SER A 167 16.35 3.64 10.63
C SER A 167 15.40 2.64 11.31
N CYS A 168 15.92 1.51 11.76
CA CYS A 168 15.15 0.54 12.56
C CYS A 168 14.87 1.03 13.99
N TYR A 169 15.46 2.16 14.39
CA TYR A 169 15.50 2.70 15.75
C TYR A 169 14.84 4.08 15.85
N GLU A 170 13.86 4.42 14.99
CA GLU A 170 12.94 5.51 15.32
C GLU A 170 12.17 5.11 16.60
N ASN A 171 12.83 5.28 17.75
CA ASN A 171 12.28 5.06 19.07
C ASN A 171 11.23 6.12 19.31
N VAL A 172 10.06 5.63 19.65
CA VAL A 172 8.86 6.38 20.00
C VAL A 172 9.14 7.20 21.25
N GLU A 173 9.24 8.52 21.12
CA GLU A 173 8.89 9.37 22.26
C GLU A 173 7.37 9.32 22.39
N ASP A 174 6.90 8.58 23.40
CA ASP A 174 5.51 8.63 23.84
C ASP A 174 5.22 10.06 24.34
N LYS A 175 4.78 10.93 23.44
CA LYS A 175 4.08 12.15 23.83
C LYS A 175 2.71 11.74 24.34
N ASN A 176 2.70 11.46 25.64
CA ASN A 176 1.51 11.27 26.45
C ASN A 176 0.48 12.39 26.20
N GLN A 177 -0.78 11.94 26.07
CA GLN A 177 -2.03 12.69 26.19
C GLN A 177 -2.53 13.48 24.96
N ASN A 178 -3.19 12.76 24.07
CA ASN A 178 -4.58 13.10 23.78
C ASN A 178 -5.42 11.82 23.58
N ILE A 179 -6.39 11.65 24.47
CA ILE A 179 -7.42 10.60 24.41
C ILE A 179 -8.26 10.89 23.17
N GLY A 180 -7.97 10.20 22.07
CA GLY A 180 -8.65 10.38 20.80
C GLY A 180 -8.62 9.09 19.99
N ARG A 181 -9.57 8.20 20.28
CA ARG A 181 -9.94 7.00 19.49
C ARG A 181 -8.76 6.15 19.02
N SER A 182 -8.30 5.33 19.95
CA SER A 182 -7.49 4.15 19.70
C SER A 182 -8.05 3.33 18.53
N ILE A 183 -7.22 3.14 17.50
CA ILE A 183 -7.40 2.21 16.37
C ILE A 183 -7.51 0.73 16.80
N PHE A 184 -7.50 0.43 18.11
CA PHE A 184 -7.71 -0.92 18.65
C PHE A 184 -9.16 -1.43 18.65
N THR A 185 -10.12 -0.75 18.01
CA THR A 185 -11.42 -1.38 17.68
C THR A 185 -11.32 -2.36 16.49
N LEU A 186 -10.10 -2.64 16.01
CA LEU A 186 -9.84 -3.51 14.85
C LEU A 186 -9.60 -5.00 15.18
N PHE A 187 -9.79 -5.46 16.43
CA PHE A 187 -9.65 -6.88 16.78
C PHE A 187 -10.80 -7.38 17.66
N GLY A 188 -11.73 -8.12 17.03
CA GLY A 188 -12.50 -9.18 17.66
C GLY A 188 -13.58 -8.78 18.67
N HIS A 189 -14.81 -8.57 18.19
CA HIS A 189 -15.99 -9.13 18.85
C HIS A 189 -17.04 -9.47 17.81
N ASN A 190 -17.13 -10.76 17.48
CA ASN A 190 -18.39 -11.43 17.19
C ASN A 190 -18.15 -12.93 17.23
N PHE A 191 -18.21 -13.52 18.43
CA PHE A 191 -18.53 -14.94 18.60
C PHE A 191 -19.24 -15.15 19.96
N PHE A 192 -20.54 -15.46 19.84
CA PHE A 192 -21.53 -16.01 20.80
C PHE A 192 -21.83 -15.31 22.13
N ALA A 193 -23.11 -14.91 22.30
CA ALA A 193 -24.01 -15.51 23.29
C ALA A 193 -25.49 -15.23 22.91
N PHE A 194 -26.35 -16.17 23.30
CA PHE A 194 -27.79 -16.27 23.08
C PHE A 194 -28.61 -15.09 23.61
#